data_AF-A0A9R0VQ83-F1
#
_entry.id   AF-A0A9R0VQ83-F1
#
_cell.length_a   1.000
_cell.length_b   1.000
_cell.length_c   1.000
_cell.angle_alpha   90.00
_cell.angle_beta   90.00
_cell.angle_gamma   90.00
#
_symmetry.space_group_name_H-M   'P 1'
#
loop_
_entity.id
_entity.type
_entity.pdbx_description
1 polymer ?
#
loop_
_entity_poly.entity_id
_entity_poly.type
_entity_poly.pdbx_seq_one_letter_code
_entity_poly.pdbx_strand_id
1 'polypeptide(L)' 'MGLGEGEYEPRVVHQFLDLAYRYVGDVLGDAQVYADHAAKPQMDADDVRLAIQAKVNFSFSQPPPREVP' A
#
# COMPACT_ATOMS: atom_id res chain seq x y z
N MET A 1 5.08 -9.79 23.10
CA MET A 1 6.49 -9.55 22.74
C MET A 1 6.48 -8.48 21.67
N GLY A 2 6.75 -7.23 22.04
CA GLY A 2 6.89 -6.11 21.10
C GLY A 2 8.35 -5.64 21.12
N LEU A 3 8.80 -5.04 20.03
CA LEU A 3 10.12 -4.41 19.96
C LEU A 3 10.16 -3.25 20.97
N GLY A 4 11.15 -3.25 21.86
CA GLY A 4 11.41 -2.14 22.78
C GLY A 4 11.98 -0.93 22.03
N GLU A 5 11.77 0.28 22.58
CA GLU A 5 12.36 1.50 22.04
C GLU A 5 13.90 1.39 22.08
N GLY A 6 14.54 1.45 20.91
CA GLY A 6 15.99 1.30 20.76
C GLY A 6 16.48 -0.13 20.50
N GLU A 7 15.62 -1.15 20.53
CA GLU A 7 15.97 -2.54 20.18
C GLU A 7 15.82 -2.80 18.68
N TYR A 8 16.54 -2.05 17.85
CA TYR A 8 16.56 -2.25 16.40
C TYR A 8 17.88 -1.80 15.79
N GLU A 9 18.25 -2.40 14.67
CA GLU A 9 19.40 -1.94 13.89
C GLU A 9 19.01 -0.65 13.13
N PRO A 10 19.76 0.46 13.22
CA PRO A 10 19.41 1.73 12.56
C PRO A 10 19.18 1.61 11.05
N ARG A 11 19.89 0.68 10.38
CA ARG A 11 19.75 0.42 8.94
C ARG A 11 18.35 -0.08 8.56
N VAL A 12 17.66 -0.76 9.47
CA VAL A 12 16.29 -1.24 9.26
C VAL A 12 15.32 -0.08 9.10
N VAL A 13 15.52 1.03 9.81
CA VAL A 13 14.70 2.25 9.64
C VAL A 13 14.84 2.79 8.21
N HIS A 14 16.06 2.85 7.68
CA HIS A 14 16.28 3.28 6.29
C HIS A 14 15.60 2.34 5.28
N GLN A 15 15.68 1.03 5.51
CA GLN A 15 15.00 0.05 4.65
C GLN A 15 13.47 0.22 4.68
N PHE A 16 12.89 0.48 5.85
CA PHE A 16 11.45 0.77 5.96
C PHE A 16 11.05 2.08 5.30
N LEU A 17 11.89 3.12 5.38
CA LEU A 17 11.66 4.38 4.68
C LEU A 17 11.70 4.18 3.17
N ASP A 18 12.68 3.44 2.66
CA ASP A 18 12.77 3.11 1.23
C ASP A 18 11.56 2.29 0.77
N LEU A 19 11.13 1.31 1.58
CA LEU A 19 9.92 0.53 1.31
C LEU A 19 8.68 1.41 1.27
N ALA A 20 8.50 2.28 2.27
CA ALA A 20 7.35 3.17 2.36
C ALA A 20 7.30 4.14 1.17
N TYR A 21 8.44 4.71 0.80
CA TYR A 21 8.54 5.63 -0.34
C TYR A 21 8.16 4.93 -1.66
N ARG A 22 8.73 3.73 -1.92
CA ARG A 22 8.39 2.96 -3.12
C ARG A 22 6.91 2.57 -3.14
N TYR A 23 6.38 2.08 -2.02
CA TYR A 23 4.96 1.70 -1.91
C TYR A 23 4.03 2.88 -2.20
N VAL A 24 4.29 4.04 -1.60
CA VAL A 24 3.49 5.26 -1.85
C VAL A 24 3.59 5.67 -3.32
N GLY A 25 4.80 5.65 -3.89
CA GLY A 25 5.01 5.95 -5.32
C GLY A 25 4.18 5.03 -6.24
N ASP A 26 4.21 3.73 -5.97
CA ASP A 26 3.46 2.75 -6.77
C ASP A 26 1.94 2.94 -6.63
N VAL A 27 1.44 3.17 -5.40
CA VAL A 27 0.00 3.40 -5.16
C VAL A 27 -0.47 4.68 -5.86
N LEU A 28 0.29 5.77 -5.75
CA LEU A 28 -0.08 7.03 -6.40
C LEU A 28 0.01 6.94 -7.93
N GLY A 29 0.97 6.18 -8.45
CA GLY A 29 1.08 5.88 -9.88
C GLY A 29 -0.16 5.15 -10.41
N ASP A 30 -0.57 4.07 -9.74
CA ASP A 30 -1.77 3.30 -10.12
C ASP A 30 -3.05 4.15 -9.98
N ALA A 31 -3.15 4.96 -8.92
CA ALA A 31 -4.29 5.84 -8.70
C ALA A 31 -4.41 6.94 -9.78
N GLN A 32 -3.29 7.51 -10.24
CA GLN A 32 -3.30 8.45 -11.35
C GLN A 32 -3.80 7.80 -12.64
N VAL A 33 -3.38 6.56 -12.94
CA VAL A 33 -3.87 5.80 -14.09
C VAL A 33 -5.40 5.60 -14.02
N TYR A 34 -5.95 5.38 -12.83
CA TYR A 34 -7.41 5.25 -12.65
C TYR A 34 -8.15 6.58 -12.82
N ALA A 35 -7.61 7.68 -12.30
CA ALA A 35 -8.17 9.01 -12.50
C ALA A 35 -8.20 9.38 -14.00
N ASP A 36 -7.10 9.10 -14.71
CA ASP A 36 -6.98 9.32 -16.16
C ASP A 36 -7.98 8.46 -16.94
N HIS A 37 -8.15 7.19 -16.56
CA HIS A 37 -9.13 6.28 -17.16
C HIS A 37 -10.57 6.77 -16.98
N ALA A 38 -10.87 7.37 -15.82
CA ALA A 38 -12.16 7.99 -15.54
C ALA A 38 -12.32 9.41 -16.14
N ALA A 39 -11.33 9.89 -16.90
CA ALA A 39 -11.27 11.24 -17.47
C ALA A 39 -11.47 12.34 -16.41
N LYS A 40 -11.03 12.09 -15.17
CA LYS A 40 -11.08 13.08 -14.09
C LYS A 40 -9.99 14.13 -14.29
N PRO A 41 -10.26 15.41 -13.98
CA PRO A 41 -9.23 16.46 -14.06
C PRO A 41 -8.18 16.34 -12.93
N GLN A 42 -8.50 15.62 -11.85
CA GLN A 42 -7.62 15.40 -10.70
C GLN A 42 -7.96 14.06 -10.05
N MET A 43 -6.93 13.37 -9.55
CA MET A 43 -7.06 12.18 -8.71
C MET A 43 -7.74 12.50 -7.38
N ASP A 44 -8.66 11.63 -6.95
CA ASP A 44 -9.37 11.74 -5.68
C ASP A 44 -9.10 10.54 -4.75
N ALA A 45 -9.77 10.53 -3.60
CA ALA A 45 -9.60 9.48 -2.59
C ALA A 45 -10.09 8.10 -3.05
N ASP A 46 -11.04 8.04 -3.99
CA ASP A 46 -11.57 6.76 -4.48
C ASP A 46 -10.59 6.10 -5.46
N ASP A 47 -9.86 6.89 -6.24
CA ASP A 47 -8.77 6.39 -7.09
C ASP A 47 -7.65 5.75 -6.24
N VAL A 48 -7.27 6.40 -5.14
CA VAL A 48 -6.28 5.88 -4.19
C VAL A 48 -6.77 4.60 -3.49
N ARG A 49 -8.05 4.57 -3.08
CA ARG A 49 -8.65 3.37 -2.48
C ARG A 49 -8.65 2.20 -3.45
N LEU A 50 -8.98 2.44 -4.72
CA LEU A 50 -8.96 1.42 -5.76
C LEU A 50 -7.55 0.87 -5.98
N ALA A 51 -6.53 1.73 -6.03
CA ALA A 51 -5.12 1.32 -6.15
C ALA A 51 -4.65 0.45 -5.00
N ILE A 52 -5.00 0.82 -3.76
CA ILE A 52 -4.68 0.02 -2.58
C ILE A 52 -5.37 -1.34 -2.64
N GLN A 53 -6.67 -1.39 -2.97
CA GLN A 53 -7.42 -2.65 -3.07
C GLN A 53 -6.85 -3.58 -4.12
N ALA A 54 -6.51 -3.07 -5.31
CA ALA A 54 -5.87 -3.84 -6.36
C ALA A 54 -4.56 -4.46 -5.84
N LYS A 55 -3.68 -3.66 -5.21
CA LYS A 55 -2.40 -4.15 -4.69
C LYS A 55 -2.56 -5.17 -3.56
N VAL A 56 -3.54 -5.00 -2.67
CA VAL A 56 -3.89 -5.96 -1.61
C VAL A 56 -4.35 -7.31 -2.18
N ASN A 57 -5.13 -7.29 -3.26
CA ASN A 57 -5.63 -8.51 -3.89
C ASN A 57 -4.54 -9.32 -4.60
N PHE A 58 -3.48 -8.67 -5.10
CA PHE A 58 -2.44 -9.34 -5.90
C PHE A 58 -1.08 -9.50 -5.22
N SER A 59 -0.77 -8.71 -4.18
CA SER A 59 0.58 -8.66 -3.62
C SER A 59 0.68 -9.03 -2.14
N PHE A 60 -0.44 -9.18 -1.43
CA PHE A 60 -0.44 -9.51 0.00
C PHE A 60 -1.16 -10.80 0.29
N SER A 61 -0.68 -11.54 1.30
CA SER A 61 -1.39 -12.71 1.80
C SER A 61 -2.71 -12.26 2.44
N GLN A 62 -3.81 -12.70 1.84
CA GLN A 62 -5.13 -12.53 2.44
C GLN A 62 -5.22 -13.38 3.72
N PRO A 63 -5.91 -12.88 4.75
CA PRO A 63 -6.27 -13.74 5.87
C PRO A 63 -7.02 -14.97 5.34
N PRO A 64 -6.82 -16.15 5.95
CA PRO A 64 -7.51 -17.37 5.53
C PRO A 64 -9.03 -17.12 5.45
N PRO A 65 -9.71 -17.60 4.39
CA PRO A 65 -11.16 -17.51 4.32
C PRO A 65 -11.77 -18.14 5.57
N ARG A 66 -12.70 -17.45 6.22
CA ARG A 66 -13.55 -18.09 7.23
C ARG A 66 -14.46 -19.05 6.48
N GLU A 67 -14.42 -20.34 6.81
CA GLU A 67 -15.46 -21.28 6.38
C GLU A 67 -16.80 -20.71 6.85
N VAL A 68 -17.69 -20.44 5.90
CA VAL A 68 -19.08 -20.08 6.18
C VAL A 68 -19.82 -21.41 6.33
N PRO A 69 -20.39 -21.72 7.51
CA PRO A 69 -21.22 -22.92 7.68
C PRO A 69 -22.46 -22.91 6.79
#